data_AF-A0A914UID4-F1
#
_entry.id   AF-A0A914UID4-F1
#
_cell.length_a   1.000
_cell.length_b   1.000
_cell.length_c   1.000
_cell.angle_alpha   90.00
_cell.angle_beta   90.00
_cell.angle_gamma   90.00
#
_symmetry.space_group_name_H-M   'P 1'
#
loop_
_entity.id
_entity.type
_entity.pdbx_description
1 polymer ?
#
loop_
_entity_poly.entity_id
_entity_poly.type
_entity_poly.pdbx_seq_one_letter_code
_entity_poly.pdbx_strand_id
1 'polypeptide(L)'
;DVIEAIAESAFKTSPYPVILSFENHCSSKQQAKMAQYCRDIFGDMLLTEPLPTYPLEPGIPLPSPVALQKKIIIKNKKTELNKATDGEIAAKLEKTRSVGWNDRLPSGLTLPAQESTDSTKTDVAADESDRPPRPPLEQGASMDSISQAPNLIGVATVNGQYVDATAIVTDQSTISLVTATAGSQEIVDCDDPDEVGELQKQIVRDTIQVGSELSALVNYMRAMGKFTSFQDALEKNMHSELFSLHENKALDLLKQFPTQFVNHNKRQVTRVYPRGGRVDSSNYLPQLFWNAGCQMAALNFQTLDLPMQLNLGFFELNGRSGYLLKPECMRKKDRRFDPFEIDTVENIVPNTVTVQIISGQLLSTLSDKRLSTYVEVEMYGLPIDTVKRKFRTKTVQNNGINPVYSEIDSKPFEFKK
;
A
#
# COMPACT_ATOMS: atom_id res chain seq x y z
N ASP A 1 -9.09 17.16 3.19
CA ASP A 1 -9.99 16.11 2.67
C ASP A 1 -9.77 14.74 3.33
N VAL A 2 -8.99 13.81 2.74
CA VAL A 2 -8.91 12.42 3.26
C VAL A 2 -8.42 12.35 4.72
N ILE A 3 -7.38 13.11 5.06
CA ILE A 3 -6.83 13.18 6.41
C ILE A 3 -7.88 13.74 7.41
N GLU A 4 -8.69 14.71 7.00
CA GLU A 4 -9.76 15.28 7.83
C GLU A 4 -10.88 14.27 8.06
N ALA A 5 -11.31 13.56 7.01
CA ALA A 5 -12.31 12.50 7.13
C ALA A 5 -11.86 11.38 8.08
N ILE A 6 -10.58 11.01 8.02
CA ILE A 6 -9.97 10.08 8.98
C ILE A 6 -10.00 10.67 10.39
N ALA A 7 -9.55 11.91 10.58
CA ALA A 7 -9.53 12.55 11.90
C ALA A 7 -10.93 12.61 12.54
N GLU A 8 -11.95 12.90 11.74
CA GLU A 8 -13.34 12.95 12.18
C GLU A 8 -13.86 11.58 12.61
N SER A 9 -13.44 10.50 11.94
CA SER A 9 -14.07 9.18 12.07
C SER A 9 -13.25 8.14 12.84
N ALA A 10 -11.93 8.32 12.98
CA ALA A 10 -10.98 7.32 13.44
C ALA A 10 -11.39 6.61 14.74
N PHE A 11 -11.98 7.34 15.68
CA PHE A 11 -12.30 6.82 17.01
C PHE A 11 -13.78 6.92 17.39
N LYS A 12 -14.68 7.10 16.41
CA LYS A 12 -16.14 7.18 16.66
C LYS A 12 -16.72 5.87 17.20
N THR A 13 -16.21 4.73 16.75
CA THR A 13 -16.75 3.40 17.08
C THR A 13 -15.76 2.49 17.82
N SER A 14 -14.47 2.84 17.85
CA SER A 14 -13.43 2.09 18.57
C SER A 14 -12.36 3.04 19.12
N PRO A 15 -11.92 2.91 20.38
CA PRO A 15 -10.85 3.73 20.93
C PRO A 15 -9.45 3.21 20.60
N TYR A 16 -9.33 2.05 19.96
CA TYR A 16 -8.05 1.39 19.68
C TYR A 16 -7.29 2.05 18.52
N PRO A 17 -5.95 1.88 18.44
CA PRO A 17 -5.12 2.60 17.48
C PRO A 17 -5.49 2.32 16.02
N VAL A 18 -5.33 3.35 15.18
CA VAL A 18 -5.49 3.28 13.72
C VAL A 18 -4.12 3.36 13.07
N ILE A 19 -3.86 2.49 12.09
CA ILE A 19 -2.58 2.46 11.36
C ILE A 19 -2.83 2.89 9.91
N LEU A 20 -2.21 3.99 9.51
CA LEU A 20 -2.33 4.51 8.15
C LEU A 20 -1.19 3.99 7.28
N SER A 21 -1.53 3.09 6.34
CA SER A 21 -0.57 2.52 5.40
C SER A 21 -0.38 3.43 4.19
N PHE A 22 0.68 4.23 4.19
CA PHE A 22 0.99 5.13 3.07
C PHE A 22 1.68 4.34 1.95
N GLU A 23 1.22 4.54 0.73
CA GLU A 23 1.94 4.16 -0.49
C GLU A 23 2.42 5.45 -1.16
N ASN A 24 3.64 5.85 -0.80
CA ASN A 24 4.14 7.18 -1.10
C ASN A 24 4.92 7.21 -2.42
N HIS A 25 4.43 8.01 -3.37
CA HIS A 25 5.06 8.32 -4.66
C HIS A 25 5.26 9.84 -4.85
N CYS A 26 5.15 10.61 -3.77
CA CYS A 26 5.21 12.08 -3.79
C CYS A 26 6.66 12.59 -3.75
N SER A 27 6.88 13.79 -4.29
CA SER A 27 8.18 14.49 -4.15
C SER A 27 8.45 14.87 -2.70
N SER A 28 9.71 15.17 -2.35
CA SER A 28 10.08 15.56 -0.98
C SER A 28 9.24 16.75 -0.48
N LYS A 29 9.02 17.78 -1.31
CA LYS A 29 8.19 18.95 -0.96
C LYS A 29 6.75 18.56 -0.64
N GLN A 30 6.16 17.68 -1.45
CA GLN A 30 4.81 17.18 -1.21
C GLN A 30 4.76 16.32 0.07
N GLN A 31 5.79 15.52 0.34
CA GLN A 31 5.88 14.73 1.58
C GLN A 31 5.96 15.59 2.83
N ALA A 32 6.71 16.70 2.80
CA ALA A 32 6.72 17.67 3.90
C ALA A 32 5.32 18.26 4.11
N LYS A 33 4.62 18.60 3.03
CA LYS A 33 3.23 19.07 3.14
C LYS A 33 2.28 18.00 3.71
N MET A 34 2.44 16.73 3.31
CA MET A 34 1.68 15.61 3.89
C MET A 34 1.97 15.43 5.38
N ALA A 35 3.24 15.53 5.79
CA ALA A 35 3.64 15.45 7.19
C ALA A 35 3.04 16.61 8.00
N GLN A 36 3.09 17.82 7.45
CA GLN A 36 2.47 19.00 8.05
C GLN A 36 0.96 18.83 8.22
N TYR A 37 0.24 18.38 7.18
CA TYR A 37 -1.19 18.09 7.29
C TYR A 37 -1.51 17.03 8.35
N CYS A 38 -0.68 15.99 8.47
CA CYS A 38 -0.86 15.00 9.52
C CYS A 38 -0.70 15.64 10.91
N ARG A 39 0.32 16.48 11.12
CA ARG A 39 0.54 17.16 12.41
C ARG A 39 -0.61 18.11 12.75
N ASP A 40 -1.00 18.95 11.79
CA ASP A 40 -2.00 19.99 12.00
C ASP A 40 -3.40 19.41 12.25
N ILE A 41 -3.79 18.41 11.46
CA ILE A 41 -5.17 17.88 11.48
C ILE A 41 -5.34 16.80 12.55
N PHE A 42 -4.39 15.87 12.69
CA PHE A 42 -4.50 14.83 13.71
C PHE A 42 -4.11 15.33 15.10
N GLY A 43 -3.24 16.33 15.21
CA GLY A 43 -2.79 16.89 16.49
C GLY A 43 -2.31 15.80 17.44
N ASP A 44 -2.87 15.79 18.65
CA ASP A 44 -2.52 14.82 19.71
C ASP A 44 -2.88 13.36 19.37
N MET A 45 -3.75 13.12 18.38
CA MET A 45 -4.03 11.77 17.92
C MET A 45 -2.84 11.18 17.16
N LEU A 46 -1.99 11.99 16.53
CA LEU A 46 -0.83 11.49 15.81
C LEU A 46 0.26 11.02 16.78
N LEU A 47 0.72 9.78 16.62
CA LEU A 47 1.88 9.28 17.34
C LEU A 47 3.15 9.70 16.59
N THR A 48 3.77 10.80 17.04
CA THR A 48 5.01 11.34 16.46
C THR A 48 6.25 10.66 17.04
N GLU A 49 6.26 10.39 18.34
CA GLU A 49 7.41 9.82 19.06
C GLU A 49 7.08 8.45 19.67
N PRO A 50 8.08 7.56 19.81
CA PRO A 50 7.91 6.32 20.54
C PRO A 50 7.64 6.59 22.03
N LEU A 51 6.85 5.73 22.65
CA LEU A 51 6.62 5.72 24.09
C LEU A 51 7.95 5.41 24.82
N PRO A 52 8.28 6.11 25.92
CA PRO A 52 9.51 5.88 26.68
C PRO A 52 9.70 4.44 27.16
N THR A 53 8.60 3.73 27.45
CA THR A 53 8.61 2.33 27.89
C THR A 53 8.83 1.32 26.76
N TYR A 54 8.76 1.76 25.51
CA TYR A 54 8.90 0.93 24.32
C TYR A 54 9.85 1.62 23.31
N PRO A 55 11.14 1.73 23.63
CA PRO A 55 12.12 2.31 22.71
C PRO A 55 12.26 1.47 21.44
N LEU A 56 12.69 2.11 20.34
CA LEU A 56 12.82 1.46 19.03
C LEU A 56 14.15 0.70 18.91
N GLU A 57 14.31 -0.33 19.74
CA GLU A 57 15.54 -1.14 19.84
C GLU A 57 15.27 -2.62 19.56
N PRO A 58 16.29 -3.40 19.13
CA PRO A 58 16.15 -4.84 18.95
C PRO A 58 15.67 -5.54 20.22
N GLY A 59 14.71 -6.46 20.07
CA GLY A 59 14.17 -7.26 21.16
C GLY A 59 13.08 -6.59 22.00
N ILE A 60 12.85 -5.30 21.84
CA ILE A 60 11.77 -4.58 22.51
C ILE A 60 10.44 -4.87 21.80
N PRO A 61 9.41 -5.39 22.50
CA PRO A 61 8.12 -5.71 21.89
C PRO A 61 7.34 -4.44 21.51
N LEU A 62 6.39 -4.60 20.59
CA LEU A 62 5.43 -3.55 20.27
C LEU A 62 4.55 -3.20 21.49
N PRO A 63 4.13 -1.93 21.65
CA PRO A 63 3.15 -1.56 22.67
C PRO A 63 1.81 -2.28 22.47
N SER A 64 1.06 -2.44 23.56
CA SER A 64 -0.29 -3.01 23.48
C SER A 64 -1.26 -2.04 22.79
N PRO A 65 -2.37 -2.53 22.19
CA PRO A 65 -3.42 -1.65 21.68
C PRO A 65 -4.00 -0.71 22.75
N VAL A 66 -3.98 -1.12 24.03
CA VAL A 66 -4.41 -0.29 25.16
C VAL A 66 -3.45 0.88 25.40
N ALA A 67 -2.14 0.65 25.31
CA ALA A 67 -1.13 1.70 25.48
C ALA A 67 -1.15 2.75 24.35
N LEU A 68 -1.78 2.42 23.22
CA LEU A 68 -1.86 3.26 22.03
C LEU A 68 -3.30 3.71 21.73
N GLN A 69 -4.19 3.71 22.72
CA GLN A 69 -5.56 4.18 22.52
C GLN A 69 -5.60 5.62 21.99
N LYS A 70 -6.52 5.85 21.05
CA LYS A 70 -6.72 7.12 20.34
C LYS A 70 -5.47 7.63 19.61
N LYS A 71 -4.54 6.73 19.26
CA LYS A 71 -3.36 7.06 18.46
C LYS A 71 -3.50 6.61 17.01
N ILE A 72 -3.09 7.50 16.11
CA ILE A 72 -2.92 7.29 14.68
C ILE A 72 -1.43 7.08 14.43
N ILE A 73 -1.09 5.96 13.82
CA ILE A 73 0.28 5.52 13.58
C ILE A 73 0.55 5.50 12.09
N ILE A 74 1.61 6.17 11.65
CA ILE A 74 1.98 6.21 10.24
C ILE A 74 2.85 5.01 9.91
N LYS A 75 2.37 4.18 8.97
CA LYS A 75 3.14 3.11 8.35
C LYS A 75 3.70 3.63 7.03
N ASN A 76 5.00 3.91 7.02
CA ASN A 76 5.74 4.35 5.83
C ASN A 76 7.20 3.88 5.91
N LYS A 77 7.97 4.06 4.84
CA LYS A 77 9.42 3.85 4.85
C LYS A 77 10.07 4.87 5.78
N LYS A 78 11.05 4.41 6.57
CA LYS A 78 11.88 5.27 7.42
C LYS A 78 13.30 5.30 6.88
N THR A 79 13.73 6.48 6.44
CA THR A 79 15.13 6.79 6.15
C THR A 79 15.87 6.97 7.46
N GLU A 80 16.98 6.26 7.64
CA GLU A 80 17.86 6.52 8.79
C GLU A 80 18.43 7.92 8.63
N LEU A 81 18.08 8.81 9.56
CA LEU A 81 18.68 10.14 9.69
C LEU A 81 20.09 10.00 10.29
N ASN A 82 20.94 9.17 9.68
CA ASN A 82 22.36 9.42 9.80
C ASN A 82 22.58 10.70 9.01
N LYS A 83 23.12 11.75 9.67
CA LYS A 83 23.52 13.01 9.04
C LYS A 83 24.02 12.69 7.63
N ALA A 84 23.35 13.19 6.58
CA ALA A 84 23.70 12.89 5.20
C ALA A 84 25.21 13.00 5.09
N THR A 85 25.89 11.86 4.92
CA THR A 85 27.35 11.87 4.96
C THR A 85 27.82 12.64 3.73
N ASP A 86 28.97 13.32 3.80
CA ASP A 86 29.48 14.03 2.61
C ASP A 86 29.60 13.10 1.40
N GLY A 87 29.74 11.78 1.63
CA GLY A 87 29.66 10.74 0.60
C GLY A 87 28.28 10.53 -0.05
N GLU A 88 27.17 10.61 0.68
CA GLU A 88 25.81 10.51 0.10
C GLU A 88 25.45 11.77 -0.70
N ILE A 89 25.90 12.93 -0.23
CA ILE A 89 25.76 14.21 -0.92
C ILE A 89 26.59 14.18 -2.22
N ALA A 90 27.84 13.71 -2.15
CA ALA A 90 28.71 13.53 -3.31
C ALA A 90 28.13 12.54 -4.31
N ALA A 91 27.60 11.39 -3.87
CA ALA A 91 27.00 10.39 -4.76
C ALA A 91 25.74 10.91 -5.49
N LYS A 92 24.90 11.73 -4.82
CA LYS A 92 23.77 12.39 -5.47
C LYS A 92 24.23 13.45 -6.48
N LEU A 93 25.24 14.26 -6.15
CA LEU A 93 25.82 15.25 -7.06
C LEU A 93 26.47 14.59 -8.28
N GLU A 94 27.17 13.46 -8.11
CA GLU A 94 27.82 12.71 -9.19
C GLU A 94 26.80 12.06 -10.13
N LYS A 95 25.70 11.51 -9.58
CA LYS A 95 24.59 11.00 -10.37
C LYS A 95 23.90 12.11 -11.18
N THR A 96 23.86 13.34 -10.65
CA THR A 96 23.33 14.52 -11.34
C THR A 96 24.28 15.02 -12.44
N ARG A 97 25.61 14.94 -12.22
CA ARG A 97 26.65 15.22 -13.22
C ARG A 97 26.69 14.21 -14.38
N SER A 98 26.32 12.96 -14.14
CA SER A 98 26.32 11.89 -15.15
C SER A 98 25.22 12.02 -16.23
N VAL A 99 24.29 12.96 -16.07
CA VAL A 99 23.36 13.38 -17.15
C VAL A 99 24.10 14.38 -18.04
N GLY A 100 25.06 13.88 -18.81
CA GLY A 100 25.99 14.70 -19.58
C GLY A 100 25.35 15.30 -20.84
N TRP A 101 25.71 16.56 -21.12
CA TRP A 101 25.37 17.40 -22.28
C TRP A 101 25.77 16.87 -23.67
N ASN A 102 26.09 15.58 -23.84
CA ASN A 102 26.65 15.04 -25.08
C ASN A 102 25.85 13.93 -25.76
N ASP A 103 24.69 13.54 -25.26
CA ASP A 103 23.80 12.69 -26.04
C ASP A 103 23.00 13.58 -27.00
N ARG A 104 23.38 13.54 -28.28
CA ARG A 104 22.56 14.07 -29.38
C ARG A 104 21.11 13.63 -29.16
N LEU A 105 20.19 14.60 -29.14
CA LEU A 105 18.75 14.34 -29.29
C LEU A 105 18.55 13.26 -30.37
N PRO A 106 17.88 12.14 -30.07
CA PRO A 106 17.50 11.19 -31.11
C PRO A 106 16.67 11.93 -32.15
N SER A 107 17.12 11.92 -33.40
CA SER A 107 16.37 12.44 -34.53
C SER A 107 15.03 11.68 -34.61
N GLY A 108 13.94 12.28 -34.12
CA GLY A 108 12.62 11.64 -34.17
C GLY A 108 11.60 12.04 -33.11
N LEU A 109 11.65 13.25 -32.54
CA LEU A 109 10.60 13.74 -31.66
C LEU A 109 9.88 14.93 -32.31
N THR A 110 8.77 14.62 -32.96
CA THR A 110 7.76 15.60 -33.38
C THR A 110 6.99 16.03 -32.13
N LEU A 111 6.89 17.34 -31.89
CA LEU A 111 6.01 17.90 -30.86
C LEU A 111 4.53 17.66 -31.24
N PRO A 112 3.64 17.30 -30.30
CA PRO A 112 2.22 17.36 -30.58
C PRO A 112 1.80 18.83 -30.72
N ALA A 113 1.23 19.17 -31.88
CA ALA A 113 0.58 20.45 -32.09
C ALA A 113 -0.58 20.60 -31.10
N GLN A 114 -0.73 21.80 -30.52
CA GLN A 114 -1.91 22.17 -29.77
C GLN A 114 -3.11 22.20 -30.72
N GLU A 115 -4.04 21.25 -30.57
CA GLU A 115 -5.36 21.39 -31.17
C GLU A 115 -6.23 22.28 -30.28
N SER A 116 -6.47 23.47 -30.81
CA SER A 116 -7.61 24.31 -30.47
C SER A 116 -8.90 23.57 -30.73
N THR A 117 -9.83 23.69 -29.78
CA THR A 117 -11.22 23.29 -29.91
C THR A 117 -11.88 23.94 -31.13
N ASP A 118 -12.33 23.15 -32.10
CA ASP A 118 -13.63 23.40 -32.72
C ASP A 118 -14.22 22.11 -33.32
N SER A 119 -15.53 22.18 -33.43
CA SER A 119 -16.59 21.22 -33.54
C SER A 119 -16.69 20.35 -34.80
N THR A 120 -17.38 19.22 -34.59
CA THR A 120 -18.30 18.52 -35.52
C THR A 120 -17.79 17.55 -36.60
N LYS A 121 -18.32 16.32 -36.45
CA LYS A 121 -18.93 15.41 -37.44
C LYS A 121 -18.18 14.14 -37.89
N THR A 122 -19.00 13.10 -37.85
CA THR A 122 -18.93 11.77 -38.43
C THR A 122 -18.65 11.78 -39.94
N ASP A 123 -17.92 10.75 -40.39
CA ASP A 123 -18.30 9.78 -41.45
C ASP A 123 -17.20 9.42 -42.47
N VAL A 124 -16.81 8.15 -42.41
CA VAL A 124 -16.67 7.10 -43.45
C VAL A 124 -16.03 7.40 -44.84
N ALA A 125 -15.03 6.54 -45.16
CA ALA A 125 -14.79 5.77 -46.41
C ALA A 125 -13.92 6.30 -47.59
N ALA A 126 -13.25 5.27 -48.17
CA ALA A 126 -12.64 5.10 -49.51
C ALA A 126 -11.27 5.77 -49.74
N ASP A 127 -10.16 5.07 -50.04
CA ASP A 127 -9.77 4.00 -51.00
C ASP A 127 -9.14 4.53 -52.31
N GLU A 128 -8.04 3.87 -52.66
CA GLU A 128 -7.31 3.76 -53.93
C GLU A 128 -6.53 4.93 -54.61
N SER A 129 -5.22 4.67 -54.76
CA SER A 129 -4.32 4.81 -55.93
C SER A 129 -4.25 6.11 -56.78
N ASP A 130 -3.05 6.69 -56.94
CA ASP A 130 -2.20 6.63 -58.16
C ASP A 130 -0.87 7.43 -57.99
N ARG A 131 0.15 7.03 -58.75
CA ARG A 131 1.59 7.44 -58.89
C ARG A 131 1.84 8.93 -59.29
N PRO A 132 3.08 9.42 -59.63
CA PRO A 132 4.50 9.01 -59.41
C PRO A 132 5.44 10.18 -58.93
N PRO A 133 6.79 10.03 -58.83
CA PRO A 133 7.66 10.91 -58.02
C PRO A 133 8.40 12.02 -58.82
N ARG A 134 8.90 13.06 -58.14
CA ARG A 134 9.85 14.06 -58.71
C ARG A 134 10.71 14.78 -57.64
N PRO A 135 11.81 15.46 -58.04
CA PRO A 135 13.17 15.30 -57.50
C PRO A 135 13.64 16.54 -56.70
N PRO A 136 14.91 16.59 -56.21
CA PRO A 136 15.33 17.52 -55.17
C PRO A 136 15.79 18.87 -55.75
N LEU A 137 15.71 19.92 -54.94
CA LEU A 137 16.27 21.24 -55.24
C LEU A 137 17.22 21.71 -54.14
N GLU A 138 18.25 22.39 -54.62
CA GLU A 138 19.58 22.62 -54.06
C GLU A 138 19.67 23.72 -52.99
N GLN A 139 20.85 23.69 -52.38
CA GLN A 139 21.50 24.62 -51.47
C GLN A 139 21.50 26.10 -51.90
N GLY A 140 21.54 26.98 -50.90
CA GLY A 140 22.41 28.15 -50.96
C GLY A 140 21.94 29.38 -50.18
N ALA A 141 22.53 29.63 -49.01
CA ALA A 141 23.14 30.91 -48.62
C ALA A 141 23.61 30.89 -47.15
N SER A 142 24.77 31.50 -46.90
CA SER A 142 25.61 31.46 -45.71
C SER A 142 25.29 32.52 -44.65
N MET A 143 25.68 32.20 -43.40
CA MET A 143 26.34 33.03 -42.35
C MET A 143 26.63 34.50 -42.72
N ASP A 144 26.36 35.52 -41.90
CA ASP A 144 26.60 35.66 -40.45
C ASP A 144 25.80 36.83 -39.83
N SER A 145 25.73 36.82 -38.49
CA SER A 145 25.50 37.96 -37.57
C SER A 145 24.06 38.29 -37.18
N ILE A 146 23.60 37.71 -36.07
CA ILE A 146 23.02 38.40 -34.89
C ILE A 146 22.99 37.36 -33.77
N SER A 147 23.97 37.49 -32.86
CA SER A 147 23.96 36.95 -31.52
C SER A 147 23.30 37.99 -30.60
N GLN A 148 22.23 37.61 -29.90
CA GLN A 148 21.74 38.15 -28.63
C GLN A 148 20.44 37.41 -28.22
N ALA A 149 20.63 36.41 -27.34
CA ALA A 149 19.77 35.77 -26.31
C ALA A 149 18.22 36.00 -26.25
N PRO A 150 17.47 35.21 -25.45
CA PRO A 150 17.48 33.75 -25.24
C PRO A 150 16.05 33.14 -25.16
N ASN A 151 15.98 31.84 -24.81
CA ASN A 151 14.87 31.13 -24.13
C ASN A 151 13.87 30.35 -24.98
N LEU A 152 13.96 29.02 -24.93
CA LEU A 152 13.03 28.18 -24.15
C LEU A 152 13.51 26.71 -24.09
N ILE A 153 12.89 25.94 -23.17
CA ILE A 153 12.88 24.46 -23.01
C ILE A 153 13.93 23.95 -21.99
N GLY A 154 13.60 23.14 -20.98
CA GLY A 154 12.35 22.44 -20.63
C GLY A 154 12.62 21.43 -19.49
N VAL A 155 11.56 20.95 -18.86
CA VAL A 155 11.60 19.92 -17.80
C VAL A 155 12.03 18.59 -18.41
N ALA A 156 13.18 18.05 -17.98
CA ALA A 156 13.65 16.74 -18.44
C ALA A 156 13.04 15.62 -17.59
N THR A 157 12.44 14.64 -18.27
CA THR A 157 11.99 13.38 -17.65
C THR A 157 12.99 12.29 -18.01
N VAL A 158 13.53 11.58 -17.03
CA VAL A 158 14.31 10.36 -17.26
C VAL A 158 13.51 9.20 -16.67
N ASN A 159 13.09 8.25 -17.51
CA ASN A 159 12.33 7.05 -17.13
C ASN A 159 11.03 7.31 -16.35
N GLY A 160 10.33 8.42 -16.61
CA GLY A 160 9.02 8.71 -16.01
C GLY A 160 9.04 9.19 -14.55
N GLN A 161 10.22 9.52 -13.99
CA GLN A 161 10.34 10.22 -12.72
C GLN A 161 10.74 11.69 -12.94
N TYR A 162 10.03 12.61 -12.28
CA TYR A 162 10.41 14.02 -12.19
C TYR A 162 11.67 14.16 -11.33
N VAL A 163 12.74 14.70 -11.90
CA VAL A 163 13.94 15.08 -11.15
C VAL A 163 13.73 16.46 -10.53
N ASP A 164 13.79 16.52 -9.20
CA ASP A 164 13.62 17.75 -8.42
C ASP A 164 14.95 18.53 -8.41
N ALA A 165 14.88 19.82 -8.74
CA ALA A 165 15.95 20.82 -8.82
C ALA A 165 17.16 20.48 -9.72
N THR A 166 17.08 20.86 -11.00
CA THR A 166 18.25 20.95 -11.88
C THR A 166 18.85 22.35 -11.75
N ALA A 167 20.06 22.48 -11.21
CA ALA A 167 20.85 23.70 -11.36
C ALA A 167 21.18 23.86 -12.86
N ILE A 168 20.76 24.98 -13.46
CA ILE A 168 21.05 25.27 -14.87
C ILE A 168 22.33 26.09 -14.92
N VAL A 169 23.39 25.53 -15.48
CA VAL A 169 24.62 26.26 -15.82
C VAL A 169 24.40 26.88 -17.19
N THR A 170 24.37 28.20 -17.26
CA THR A 170 24.56 28.93 -18.53
C THR A 170 25.99 29.43 -18.57
N ASP A 171 26.69 29.08 -19.64
CA ASP A 171 27.95 29.60 -20.16
C ASP A 171 28.81 30.43 -19.16
N GLN A 172 29.72 29.72 -18.49
CA GLN A 172 30.97 30.18 -17.82
C GLN A 172 30.99 31.40 -16.87
N SER A 173 29.88 31.97 -16.43
CA SER A 173 29.91 32.89 -15.24
C SER A 173 28.57 33.14 -14.57
N THR A 174 27.45 32.63 -15.08
CA THR A 174 26.14 32.92 -14.49
C THR A 174 25.37 31.63 -14.20
N ILE A 175 24.98 31.45 -12.94
CA ILE A 175 24.11 30.34 -12.52
C ILE A 175 22.70 30.86 -12.32
N SER A 176 21.80 30.46 -13.20
CA SER A 176 20.38 30.73 -13.04
C SER A 176 19.76 29.66 -12.13
N LEU A 177 19.47 30.02 -10.89
CA LEU A 177 18.76 29.16 -9.93
C LEU A 177 17.25 29.21 -10.21
N VAL A 178 16.70 28.11 -10.72
CA VAL A 178 15.24 27.92 -10.77
C VAL A 178 14.80 27.15 -9.53
N THR A 179 14.56 27.87 -8.43
CA THR A 179 13.88 27.31 -7.28
C THR A 179 12.38 27.25 -7.57
N ALA A 180 11.82 26.05 -7.68
CA ALA A 180 10.36 25.88 -7.66
C ALA A 180 9.85 26.10 -6.23
N THR A 181 9.90 27.35 -5.78
CA THR A 181 9.26 27.86 -4.57
C THR A 181 8.38 29.02 -5.01
N ALA A 182 7.07 28.86 -4.85
CA ALA A 182 6.03 29.89 -4.88
C ALA A 182 6.36 31.18 -5.68
N GLY A 183 6.35 31.13 -7.01
CA GLY A 183 6.19 32.33 -7.85
C GLY A 183 7.26 33.42 -7.78
N SER A 184 8.39 33.22 -7.10
CA SER A 184 9.50 34.15 -7.06
C SER A 184 10.77 33.50 -7.59
N GLN A 185 11.25 33.98 -8.74
CA GLN A 185 12.58 33.67 -9.26
C GLN A 185 13.61 34.50 -8.46
N GLU A 186 14.43 33.85 -7.66
CA GLU A 186 15.66 34.47 -7.13
C GLU A 186 16.84 33.98 -7.96
N ILE A 187 17.40 34.89 -8.76
CA ILE A 187 18.68 34.69 -9.45
C ILE A 187 19.77 35.04 -8.44
N VAL A 188 20.61 34.07 -8.09
CA VAL A 188 21.80 34.29 -7.27
C VAL A 188 23.00 34.34 -8.19
N ASP A 189 23.48 35.55 -8.50
CA ASP A 189 24.73 35.73 -9.23
C ASP A 189 25.89 35.36 -8.30
N CYS A 190 26.57 34.26 -8.63
CA CYS A 190 27.77 33.79 -7.95
C CYS A 190 28.83 33.46 -9.00
N ASP A 191 29.86 34.31 -9.07
CA ASP A 191 30.98 34.18 -10.00
C ASP A 191 32.10 33.26 -9.46
N ASP A 192 32.02 32.84 -8.18
CA ASP A 192 33.03 31.99 -7.52
C ASP A 192 32.67 30.50 -7.60
N PRO A 193 33.46 29.65 -8.31
CA PRO A 193 33.22 28.21 -8.43
C PRO A 193 33.16 27.46 -7.09
N ASP A 194 33.83 27.94 -6.06
CA ASP A 194 33.86 27.28 -4.75
C ASP A 194 32.57 27.57 -3.95
N GLU A 195 32.02 28.80 -4.02
CA GLU A 195 30.71 29.14 -3.44
C GLU A 195 29.57 28.37 -4.12
N VAL A 196 29.64 28.21 -5.45
CA VAL A 196 28.69 27.39 -6.22
C VAL A 196 28.64 25.96 -5.72
N GLY A 197 29.80 25.36 -5.45
CA GLY A 197 29.91 24.00 -4.94
C GLY A 197 29.31 23.85 -3.54
N GLU A 198 29.43 24.86 -2.68
CA GLU A 198 28.82 24.88 -1.35
C GLU A 198 27.31 25.06 -1.40
N LEU A 199 26.80 25.99 -2.22
CA LEU A 199 25.37 26.20 -2.46
C LEU A 199 24.69 24.92 -2.98
N GLN A 200 25.31 24.21 -3.92
CA GLN A 200 24.82 22.93 -4.42
C GLN A 200 24.74 21.85 -3.31
N LYS A 201 25.78 21.74 -2.48
CA LYS A 201 25.77 20.82 -1.33
C LYS A 201 24.67 21.19 -0.34
N GLN A 202 24.45 22.48 -0.09
CA GLN A 202 23.42 22.97 0.82
C GLN A 202 22.00 22.64 0.30
N ILE A 203 21.72 22.87 -0.98
CA ILE A 203 20.42 22.52 -1.60
C ILE A 203 20.15 21.02 -1.54
N VAL A 204 21.17 20.19 -1.80
CA VAL A 204 21.05 18.73 -1.69
C VAL A 204 20.77 18.32 -0.24
N ARG A 205 21.44 18.93 0.75
CA ARG A 205 21.16 18.71 2.18
C ARG A 205 19.73 19.08 2.53
N ASP A 206 19.28 20.27 2.14
CA ASP A 206 17.93 20.76 2.43
C ASP A 206 16.87 19.87 1.76
N THR A 207 17.10 19.39 0.54
CA THR A 207 16.19 18.47 -0.15
C THR A 207 16.11 17.10 0.52
N ILE A 208 17.23 16.59 1.06
CA ILE A 208 17.26 15.36 1.86
C ILE A 208 16.50 15.56 3.18
N GLN A 209 16.67 16.72 3.80
CA GLN A 209 16.00 17.09 5.04
C GLN A 209 14.48 17.28 4.85
N VAL A 210 14.04 17.89 3.76
CA VAL A 210 12.61 18.00 3.39
C VAL A 210 11.99 16.61 3.12
N GLY A 211 12.74 15.69 2.52
CA GLY A 211 12.32 14.28 2.36
C GLY A 211 12.27 13.48 3.67
N SER A 212 12.77 14.04 4.77
CA SER A 212 12.83 13.37 6.09
C SER A 212 11.60 13.60 6.96
N GLU A 213 10.76 14.59 6.65
CA GLU A 213 9.65 14.97 7.54
C GLU A 213 8.61 13.88 7.73
N LEU A 214 8.23 13.20 6.65
CA LEU A 214 7.29 12.09 6.71
C LEU A 214 7.93 10.84 7.35
N SER A 215 9.25 10.67 7.20
CA SER A 215 10.03 9.62 7.87
C SER A 215 10.09 9.83 9.40
N ALA A 216 10.14 11.09 9.85
CA ALA A 216 10.13 11.44 11.27
C ALA A 216 8.84 11.03 11.99
N LEU A 217 7.72 10.90 11.25
CA LEU A 217 6.44 10.42 11.80
C LEU A 217 6.37 8.89 11.96
N VAL A 218 7.38 8.15 11.49
CA VAL A 218 7.39 6.67 11.52
C VAL A 218 8.11 6.14 12.76
N ASN A 219 7.39 5.32 13.55
CA ASN A 219 7.89 4.67 14.76
C ASN A 219 7.68 3.15 14.73
N TYR A 220 6.62 2.64 15.37
CA TYR A 220 6.32 1.22 15.57
C TYR A 220 5.88 0.49 14.30
N MET A 221 5.61 1.22 13.22
CA MET A 221 5.13 0.68 11.96
C MET A 221 6.10 0.98 10.81
N ARG A 222 7.38 0.66 10.99
CA ARG A 222 8.40 0.90 9.97
C ARG A 222 8.22 -0.08 8.80
N ALA A 223 7.78 0.44 7.66
CA ALA A 223 7.61 -0.38 6.47
C ALA A 223 8.98 -0.75 5.87
N MET A 224 9.28 -2.04 5.88
CA MET A 224 10.46 -2.58 5.22
C MET A 224 10.21 -2.79 3.74
N GLY A 225 11.31 -2.80 2.96
CA GLY A 225 11.28 -3.06 1.53
C GLY A 225 11.02 -4.54 1.22
N LYS A 226 11.84 -5.11 0.33
CA LYS A 226 11.70 -6.51 -0.04
C LYS A 226 11.96 -7.41 1.17
N PHE A 227 11.01 -8.29 1.47
CA PHE A 227 11.21 -9.37 2.44
C PHE A 227 12.26 -10.34 1.91
N THR A 228 13.33 -10.57 2.69
CA THR A 228 14.44 -11.45 2.32
C THR A 228 14.21 -12.86 2.85
N SER A 229 14.23 -13.05 4.16
CA SER A 229 14.02 -14.34 4.82
C SER A 229 13.47 -14.17 6.24
N PHE A 230 12.85 -15.23 6.79
CA PHE A 230 12.44 -15.24 8.20
C PHE A 230 13.63 -15.25 9.16
N GLN A 231 14.76 -15.81 8.73
CA GLN A 231 15.98 -15.89 9.51
C GLN A 231 16.61 -14.49 9.69
N ASP A 232 16.73 -13.71 8.62
CA ASP A 232 17.28 -12.34 8.67
C ASP A 232 16.43 -11.45 9.60
N ALA A 233 15.11 -11.57 9.53
CA ALA A 233 14.18 -10.84 10.38
C ALA A 233 14.26 -11.28 11.85
N LEU A 234 14.59 -12.55 12.10
CA LEU A 234 14.84 -13.08 13.44
C LEU A 234 16.17 -12.55 14.01
N GLU A 235 17.23 -12.54 13.21
CA GLU A 235 18.56 -12.07 13.61
C GLU A 235 18.56 -10.57 13.92
N LYS A 236 17.90 -9.76 13.10
CA LYS A 236 17.72 -8.32 13.37
C LYS A 236 16.88 -8.06 14.62
N ASN A 237 15.94 -8.95 14.91
CA ASN A 237 15.03 -8.91 16.06
C ASN A 237 14.36 -7.53 16.27
N MET A 238 14.03 -6.82 15.19
CA MET A 238 13.45 -5.47 15.25
C MET A 238 11.92 -5.55 15.16
N HIS A 239 11.20 -5.40 16.28
CA HIS A 239 9.75 -5.64 16.33
C HIS A 239 8.94 -4.51 15.70
N SER A 240 9.52 -3.31 15.61
CA SER A 240 8.95 -2.13 14.93
C SER A 240 9.01 -2.22 13.40
N GLU A 241 9.74 -3.18 12.85
CA GLU A 241 9.75 -3.47 11.41
C GLU A 241 8.56 -4.34 11.03
N LEU A 242 7.90 -3.97 9.92
CA LEU A 242 6.81 -4.74 9.32
C LEU A 242 7.04 -4.97 7.84
N PHE A 243 6.43 -6.05 7.35
CA PHE A 243 6.49 -6.43 5.93
C PHE A 243 5.11 -6.39 5.30
N SER A 244 5.03 -5.80 4.10
CA SER A 244 3.82 -5.83 3.26
C SER A 244 4.03 -6.80 2.10
N LEU A 245 3.15 -7.79 1.97
CA LEU A 245 3.24 -8.87 0.99
C LEU A 245 1.95 -8.94 0.18
N HIS A 246 2.06 -9.08 -1.14
CA HIS A 246 0.88 -9.41 -1.95
C HIS A 246 0.48 -10.89 -1.70
N GLU A 247 -0.79 -11.21 -1.92
CA GLU A 247 -1.40 -12.51 -1.53
C GLU A 247 -0.60 -13.73 -2.03
N ASN A 248 -0.13 -13.74 -3.28
CA ASN A 248 0.62 -14.87 -3.84
C ASN A 248 1.93 -15.10 -3.09
N LYS A 249 2.71 -14.05 -2.80
CA LYS A 249 3.98 -14.18 -2.08
C LYS A 249 3.76 -14.63 -0.65
N ALA A 250 2.73 -14.11 0.02
CA ALA A 250 2.36 -14.56 1.35
C ALA A 250 1.92 -16.02 1.34
N LEU A 251 1.18 -16.45 0.31
CA LEU A 251 0.74 -17.85 0.17
C LEU A 251 1.93 -18.78 -0.09
N ASP A 252 2.90 -18.37 -0.91
CA ASP A 252 4.12 -19.14 -1.15
C ASP A 252 4.94 -19.31 0.12
N LEU A 253 5.10 -18.23 0.91
CA LEU A 253 5.79 -18.29 2.21
C LEU A 253 5.04 -19.17 3.21
N LEU A 254 3.71 -19.11 3.23
CA LEU A 254 2.88 -19.97 4.08
C LEU A 254 3.04 -21.45 3.73
N LYS A 255 3.08 -21.79 2.44
CA LYS A 255 3.25 -23.17 1.99
C LYS A 255 4.65 -23.71 2.25
N GLN A 256 5.68 -22.88 2.05
CA GLN A 256 7.08 -23.32 2.17
C GLN A 256 7.57 -23.31 3.61
N PHE A 257 7.14 -22.33 4.41
CA PHE A 257 7.67 -22.07 5.76
C PHE A 257 6.56 -21.73 6.78
N PRO A 258 5.54 -22.59 6.96
CA PRO A 258 4.37 -22.29 7.79
C PRO A 258 4.72 -21.94 9.24
N THR A 259 5.50 -22.79 9.91
CA THR A 259 5.90 -22.57 11.32
C THR A 259 6.74 -21.31 11.49
N GLN A 260 7.66 -21.02 10.56
CA GLN A 260 8.49 -19.82 10.61
C GLN A 260 7.65 -18.56 10.44
N PHE A 261 6.63 -18.60 9.57
CA PHE A 261 5.73 -17.48 9.35
C PHE A 261 4.90 -17.17 10.61
N VAL A 262 4.35 -18.20 11.25
CA VAL A 262 3.67 -18.05 12.55
C VAL A 262 4.61 -17.44 13.59
N ASN A 263 5.85 -17.95 13.69
CA ASN A 263 6.83 -17.47 14.65
C ASN A 263 7.29 -16.02 14.39
N HIS A 264 7.39 -15.61 13.13
CA HIS A 264 7.63 -14.21 12.75
C HIS A 264 6.50 -13.31 13.26
N ASN A 265 5.25 -13.73 13.05
CA ASN A 265 4.05 -12.99 13.45
C ASN A 265 3.79 -12.96 14.97
N LYS A 266 4.61 -13.64 15.79
CA LYS A 266 4.61 -13.45 17.26
C LYS A 266 5.30 -12.15 17.67
N ARG A 267 6.19 -11.63 16.82
CA ARG A 267 7.07 -10.49 17.14
C ARG A 267 6.80 -9.28 16.23
N GLN A 268 6.64 -9.53 14.94
CA GLN A 268 6.52 -8.50 13.91
C GLN A 268 5.14 -8.55 13.25
N VAL A 269 4.78 -7.45 12.60
CA VAL A 269 3.51 -7.31 11.88
C VAL A 269 3.71 -7.66 10.41
N THR A 270 2.81 -8.50 9.88
CA THR A 270 2.69 -8.76 8.45
C THR A 270 1.38 -8.18 7.93
N ARG A 271 1.49 -7.36 6.86
CA ARG A 271 0.36 -6.92 6.06
C ARG A 271 0.27 -7.72 4.77
N VAL A 272 -0.89 -8.31 4.51
CA VAL A 272 -1.20 -8.99 3.26
C VAL A 272 -2.21 -8.15 2.48
N TYR A 273 -2.05 -8.05 1.15
CA TYR A 273 -2.97 -7.31 0.28
C TYR A 273 -3.25 -8.04 -1.04
N PRO A 274 -4.39 -7.75 -1.70
CA PRO A 274 -4.78 -8.42 -2.94
C PRO A 274 -3.76 -8.16 -4.06
N ARG A 275 -3.56 -9.14 -4.96
CA ARG A 275 -2.68 -8.98 -6.12
C ARG A 275 -3.30 -8.00 -7.14
N GLY A 276 -2.45 -7.30 -7.89
CA GLY A 276 -2.90 -6.33 -8.91
C GLY A 276 -3.76 -6.92 -10.05
N GLY A 277 -3.69 -8.25 -10.28
CA GLY A 277 -4.54 -8.92 -11.26
C GLY A 277 -6.03 -8.98 -10.90
N ARG A 278 -6.41 -8.60 -9.67
CA ARG A 278 -7.81 -8.47 -9.22
C ARG A 278 -8.35 -7.09 -9.56
N VAL A 279 -8.41 -6.78 -10.85
CA VAL A 279 -8.90 -5.49 -11.38
C VAL A 279 -10.37 -5.23 -11.04
N ASP A 280 -11.13 -6.31 -10.78
CA ASP A 280 -12.53 -6.29 -10.34
C ASP A 280 -12.69 -5.99 -8.85
N SER A 281 -11.60 -5.72 -8.12
CA SER A 281 -11.59 -5.56 -6.67
C SER A 281 -12.10 -6.78 -5.90
N SER A 282 -12.03 -7.99 -6.47
CA SER A 282 -12.32 -9.23 -5.73
C SER A 282 -11.36 -9.43 -4.55
N ASN A 283 -11.79 -10.17 -3.54
CA ASN A 283 -10.98 -10.46 -2.36
C ASN A 283 -10.40 -11.89 -2.37
N TYR A 284 -9.32 -12.07 -1.62
CA TYR A 284 -8.83 -13.38 -1.20
C TYR A 284 -9.44 -13.77 0.14
N LEU A 285 -9.44 -15.06 0.48
CA LEU A 285 -9.93 -15.52 1.79
C LEU A 285 -8.93 -15.15 2.90
N PRO A 286 -9.29 -14.27 3.86
CA PRO A 286 -8.35 -13.78 4.87
C PRO A 286 -7.95 -14.87 5.88
N GLN A 287 -8.81 -15.88 6.09
CA GLN A 287 -8.56 -17.02 6.98
C GLN A 287 -7.21 -17.69 6.72
N LEU A 288 -6.78 -17.79 5.46
CA LEU A 288 -5.50 -18.39 5.08
C LEU A 288 -4.33 -17.69 5.78
N PHE A 289 -4.37 -16.36 5.89
CA PHE A 289 -3.31 -15.56 6.48
C PHE A 289 -3.50 -15.36 7.97
N TRP A 290 -4.75 -15.35 8.47
CA TRP A 290 -5.01 -15.42 9.91
C TRP A 290 -4.47 -16.70 10.53
N ASN A 291 -4.56 -17.84 9.83
CA ASN A 291 -3.95 -19.11 10.23
C ASN A 291 -2.42 -19.02 10.35
N ALA A 292 -1.78 -18.15 9.56
CA ALA A 292 -0.35 -17.85 9.67
C ALA A 292 -0.02 -16.80 10.74
N GLY A 293 -1.04 -16.22 11.38
CA GLY A 293 -0.92 -15.19 12.40
C GLY A 293 -0.74 -13.77 11.86
N CYS A 294 -0.90 -13.58 10.55
CA CYS A 294 -0.83 -12.26 9.91
C CYS A 294 -1.93 -11.36 10.48
N GLN A 295 -1.54 -10.17 10.90
CA GLN A 295 -2.40 -9.26 11.66
C GLN A 295 -3.22 -8.36 10.73
N MET A 296 -2.63 -7.96 9.60
CA MET A 296 -3.26 -7.01 8.65
C MET A 296 -3.55 -7.71 7.32
N ALA A 297 -4.58 -8.57 7.29
CA ALA A 297 -5.12 -9.11 6.03
C ALA A 297 -6.04 -8.06 5.38
N ALA A 298 -5.47 -7.15 4.59
CA ALA A 298 -6.20 -6.07 3.95
C ALA A 298 -7.07 -6.59 2.80
N LEU A 299 -8.33 -6.14 2.77
CA LEU A 299 -9.35 -6.49 1.79
C LEU A 299 -9.96 -5.23 1.17
N ASN A 300 -10.63 -5.39 0.03
CA ASN A 300 -11.37 -4.37 -0.69
C ASN A 300 -12.77 -4.22 -0.09
N PHE A 301 -12.96 -3.22 0.79
CA PHE A 301 -14.23 -2.98 1.51
C PHE A 301 -15.40 -2.60 0.58
N GLN A 302 -15.13 -2.11 -0.63
CA GLN A 302 -16.13 -1.81 -1.64
C GLN A 302 -16.79 -3.06 -2.25
N THR A 303 -16.20 -4.25 -2.06
CA THR A 303 -16.69 -5.52 -2.61
C THR A 303 -17.20 -6.40 -1.48
N LEU A 304 -18.52 -6.53 -1.31
CA LEU A 304 -19.14 -7.41 -0.30
C LEU A 304 -19.22 -8.88 -0.75
N ASP A 305 -18.09 -9.42 -1.21
CA ASP A 305 -17.95 -10.84 -1.50
C ASP A 305 -17.79 -11.68 -0.21
N LEU A 306 -17.78 -13.00 -0.35
CA LEU A 306 -17.67 -13.93 0.76
C LEU A 306 -16.50 -13.60 1.73
N PRO A 307 -15.26 -13.32 1.27
CA PRO A 307 -14.19 -12.88 2.16
C PRO A 307 -14.52 -11.64 3.00
N MET A 308 -15.17 -10.63 2.41
CA MET A 308 -15.57 -9.43 3.13
C MET A 308 -16.68 -9.71 4.14
N GLN A 309 -17.66 -10.55 3.78
CA GLN A 309 -18.71 -10.98 4.71
C GLN A 309 -18.14 -11.71 5.92
N LEU A 310 -17.17 -12.61 5.71
CA LEU A 310 -16.43 -13.27 6.78
C LEU A 310 -15.67 -12.25 7.65
N ASN A 311 -15.01 -11.26 7.02
CA ASN A 311 -14.28 -10.23 7.75
C ASN A 311 -15.20 -9.37 8.64
N LEU A 312 -16.34 -8.91 8.12
CA LEU A 312 -17.30 -8.11 8.88
C LEU A 312 -17.90 -8.89 10.05
N GLY A 313 -18.30 -10.15 9.82
CA GLY A 313 -18.82 -11.01 10.89
C GLY A 313 -17.77 -11.35 11.94
N PHE A 314 -16.51 -11.59 11.53
CA PHE A 314 -15.43 -11.91 12.46
C PHE A 314 -15.07 -10.72 13.35
N PHE A 315 -14.95 -9.51 12.79
CA PHE A 315 -14.62 -8.29 13.53
C PHE A 315 -15.80 -7.64 14.24
N GLU A 316 -17.01 -8.21 14.16
CA GLU A 316 -18.10 -7.85 15.06
C GLU A 316 -17.79 -8.27 16.52
N LEU A 317 -17.01 -9.33 16.68
CA LEU A 317 -16.52 -9.82 17.96
C LEU A 317 -15.66 -8.76 18.68
N ASN A 318 -15.49 -8.95 19.99
CA ASN A 318 -14.73 -8.03 20.85
C ASN A 318 -15.21 -6.57 20.75
N GLY A 319 -16.54 -6.40 20.74
CA GLY A 319 -17.19 -5.09 20.79
C GLY A 319 -16.95 -4.22 19.55
N ARG A 320 -16.80 -4.81 18.35
CA ARG A 320 -16.51 -4.08 17.10
C ARG A 320 -15.26 -3.20 17.17
N SER A 321 -14.30 -3.59 18.01
CA SER A 321 -13.07 -2.83 18.24
C SER A 321 -12.12 -2.79 17.05
N GLY A 322 -12.25 -3.73 16.11
CA GLY A 322 -11.30 -3.96 15.02
C GLY A 322 -10.05 -4.75 15.45
N TYR A 323 -9.98 -5.20 16.71
CA TYR A 323 -8.86 -6.00 17.23
C TYR A 323 -9.37 -7.30 17.85
N LEU A 324 -8.72 -8.41 17.51
CA LEU A 324 -9.00 -9.73 18.08
C LEU A 324 -7.70 -10.36 18.56
N LEU A 325 -7.72 -10.88 19.80
CA LEU A 325 -6.56 -11.52 20.38
C LEU A 325 -6.36 -12.88 19.71
N LYS A 326 -5.17 -13.09 19.13
CA LYS A 326 -4.81 -14.38 18.53
C LYS A 326 -4.83 -15.53 19.57
N PRO A 327 -5.08 -16.78 19.14
CA PRO A 327 -4.94 -17.95 20.01
C PRO A 327 -3.57 -18.05 20.67
N GLU A 328 -3.51 -18.74 21.80
CA GLU A 328 -2.29 -18.83 22.63
C GLU A 328 -1.10 -19.45 21.88
N CYS A 329 -1.33 -20.51 21.09
CA CYS A 329 -0.31 -21.17 20.28
C CYS A 329 0.35 -20.23 19.26
N MET A 330 -0.33 -19.14 18.87
CA MET A 330 0.15 -18.13 17.92
C MET A 330 0.78 -16.90 18.60
N ARG A 331 0.91 -16.91 19.93
CA ARG A 331 1.48 -15.79 20.72
C ARG A 331 2.67 -16.22 21.58
N LYS A 332 2.59 -17.38 22.23
CA LYS A 332 3.64 -17.87 23.13
C LYS A 332 4.93 -18.21 22.38
N LYS A 333 6.08 -17.76 22.89
CA LYS A 333 7.40 -17.92 22.22
C LYS A 333 7.86 -19.38 22.19
N ASP A 334 7.56 -20.12 23.24
CA ASP A 334 7.91 -21.52 23.49
C ASP A 334 7.00 -22.53 22.78
N ARG A 335 5.85 -22.10 22.25
CA ARG A 335 4.89 -22.99 21.57
C ARG A 335 5.15 -23.07 20.08
N ARG A 336 5.36 -24.27 19.55
CA ARG A 336 5.35 -24.52 18.10
C ARG A 336 3.89 -24.64 17.62
N PHE A 337 3.60 -24.07 16.46
CA PHE A 337 2.30 -24.21 15.79
C PHE A 337 2.53 -24.27 14.28
N ASP A 338 1.98 -25.28 13.64
CA ASP A 338 1.95 -25.43 12.20
C ASP A 338 0.48 -25.46 11.74
N PRO A 339 0.03 -24.49 10.92
CA PRO A 339 -1.36 -24.44 10.46
C PRO A 339 -1.79 -25.61 9.58
N PHE A 340 -0.86 -26.42 9.07
CA PHE A 340 -1.16 -27.58 8.22
C PHE A 340 -1.02 -28.92 8.94
N GLU A 341 -0.60 -28.92 10.21
CA GLU A 341 -0.44 -30.14 10.99
C GLU A 341 -1.80 -30.74 11.35
N ILE A 342 -1.92 -32.05 11.13
CA ILE A 342 -3.16 -32.83 11.27
C ILE A 342 -3.33 -33.31 12.73
N ASP A 343 -2.20 -33.46 13.43
CA ASP A 343 -2.20 -33.92 14.81
C ASP A 343 -2.68 -32.83 15.78
N THR A 344 -3.23 -33.24 16.92
CA THR A 344 -3.71 -32.32 17.93
C THR A 344 -2.59 -31.41 18.39
N VAL A 345 -2.76 -30.10 18.16
CA VAL A 345 -1.91 -29.08 18.77
C VAL A 345 -1.91 -29.32 20.27
N GLU A 346 -0.71 -29.43 20.84
CA GLU A 346 -0.52 -29.74 22.25
C GLU A 346 -1.33 -28.76 23.13
N ASN A 347 -2.15 -29.30 24.04
CA ASN A 347 -3.03 -28.54 24.94
C ASN A 347 -4.19 -27.80 24.25
N ILE A 348 -4.55 -28.14 23.02
CA ILE A 348 -5.81 -27.70 22.38
C ILE A 348 -6.77 -28.88 22.29
N VAL A 349 -7.94 -28.75 22.92
CA VAL A 349 -8.99 -29.76 22.88
C VAL A 349 -9.79 -29.60 21.58
N PRO A 350 -9.76 -30.59 20.67
CA PRO A 350 -10.57 -30.56 19.45
C PRO A 350 -12.05 -30.78 19.80
N ASN A 351 -12.92 -30.04 19.13
CA ASN A 351 -14.37 -30.13 19.33
C ASN A 351 -15.04 -30.68 18.07
N THR A 352 -16.14 -31.41 18.26
CA THR A 352 -17.07 -31.76 17.18
C THR A 352 -18.23 -30.78 17.22
N VAL A 353 -18.61 -30.23 16.06
CA VAL A 353 -19.75 -29.31 15.95
C VAL A 353 -20.85 -29.96 15.13
N THR A 354 -22.06 -29.95 15.66
CA THR A 354 -23.24 -30.50 14.99
C THR A 354 -24.26 -29.38 14.79
N VAL A 355 -24.66 -29.14 13.54
CA VAL A 355 -25.59 -28.07 13.17
C VAL A 355 -26.85 -28.68 12.56
N GLN A 356 -27.99 -28.55 13.23
CA GLN A 356 -29.28 -28.97 12.69
C GLN A 356 -30.07 -27.74 12.23
N ILE A 357 -30.38 -27.69 10.94
CA ILE A 357 -31.24 -26.65 10.38
C ILE A 357 -32.70 -27.06 10.54
N ILE A 358 -33.43 -26.35 11.38
CA ILE A 358 -34.83 -26.67 11.69
C ILE A 358 -35.77 -25.94 10.73
N SER A 359 -35.74 -24.61 10.72
CA SER A 359 -36.66 -23.76 9.95
C SER A 359 -36.07 -22.37 9.68
N GLY A 360 -36.71 -21.59 8.82
CA GLY A 360 -36.45 -20.16 8.62
C GLY A 360 -37.73 -19.34 8.86
N GLN A 361 -37.59 -18.03 9.12
CA GLN A 361 -38.71 -17.12 9.33
C GLN A 361 -38.49 -15.83 8.55
N LEU A 362 -39.54 -15.34 7.88
CA LEU A 362 -39.56 -14.06 7.16
C LEU A 362 -38.39 -13.88 6.18
N LEU A 363 -38.07 -14.95 5.43
CA LEU A 363 -36.99 -14.93 4.43
C LEU A 363 -37.34 -14.13 3.18
N SER A 364 -38.63 -13.85 2.97
CA SER A 364 -39.11 -13.00 1.89
C SER A 364 -40.09 -11.93 2.36
N THR A 365 -40.21 -10.89 1.53
CA THR A 365 -41.26 -9.88 1.70
C THR A 365 -42.63 -10.52 1.49
N LEU A 366 -43.66 -9.98 2.17
CA LEU A 366 -45.03 -10.52 2.12
C LEU A 366 -45.63 -10.60 0.71
N SER A 367 -45.08 -9.86 -0.26
CA SER A 367 -45.48 -9.86 -1.66
C SER A 367 -44.93 -11.06 -2.46
N ASP A 368 -43.81 -11.67 -2.03
CA ASP A 368 -43.15 -12.77 -2.73
C ASP A 368 -43.20 -14.06 -1.92
N LYS A 369 -44.42 -14.61 -1.77
CA LYS A 369 -44.67 -15.81 -0.95
C LYS A 369 -44.15 -17.10 -1.59
N ARG A 370 -43.80 -17.08 -2.88
CA ARG A 370 -43.48 -18.28 -3.68
C ARG A 370 -41.98 -18.55 -3.80
N LEU A 371 -41.17 -17.98 -2.91
CA LEU A 371 -39.74 -18.25 -2.90
C LEU A 371 -39.44 -19.66 -2.39
N SER A 372 -38.59 -20.35 -3.14
CA SER A 372 -38.05 -21.66 -2.77
C SER A 372 -36.67 -21.48 -2.17
N THR A 373 -36.47 -21.92 -0.93
CA THR A 373 -35.27 -21.60 -0.15
C THR A 373 -34.54 -22.86 0.30
N TYR A 374 -33.24 -22.75 0.49
CA TYR A 374 -32.37 -23.75 1.10
C TYR A 374 -31.33 -23.05 1.97
N VAL A 375 -30.68 -23.80 2.86
CA VAL A 375 -29.61 -23.28 3.73
C VAL A 375 -28.31 -24.04 3.44
N GLU A 376 -27.23 -23.30 3.27
CA GLU A 376 -25.86 -23.83 3.19
C GLU A 376 -25.13 -23.54 4.50
N VAL A 377 -24.35 -24.51 4.97
CA VAL A 377 -23.51 -24.36 6.17
C VAL A 377 -22.08 -24.72 5.82
N GLU A 378 -21.18 -23.76 6.01
CA GLU A 378 -19.75 -23.89 5.74
C GLU A 378 -18.95 -23.56 7.00
N MET A 379 -17.79 -24.20 7.16
CA MET A 379 -16.86 -23.95 8.25
C MET A 379 -15.54 -23.43 7.68
N TYR A 380 -15.03 -22.35 8.27
CA TYR A 380 -13.77 -21.70 7.90
C TYR A 380 -12.85 -21.69 9.11
N GLY A 381 -11.63 -22.20 8.95
CA GLY A 381 -10.67 -22.33 10.04
C GLY A 381 -9.31 -22.76 9.50
N LEU A 382 -8.67 -23.71 10.17
CA LEU A 382 -7.48 -24.37 9.61
C LEU A 382 -7.84 -25.10 8.31
N PRO A 383 -6.87 -25.40 7.44
CA PRO A 383 -7.10 -26.16 6.21
C PRO A 383 -7.84 -27.48 6.46
N ILE A 384 -7.55 -28.16 7.57
CA ILE A 384 -8.20 -29.41 7.97
C ILE A 384 -9.65 -29.21 8.43
N ASP A 385 -9.94 -28.10 9.12
CA ASP A 385 -11.28 -27.78 9.64
C ASP A 385 -12.19 -27.14 8.57
N THR A 386 -11.60 -26.67 7.46
CA THR A 386 -12.33 -25.90 6.46
C THR A 386 -13.20 -26.82 5.60
N VAL A 387 -14.51 -26.69 5.74
CA VAL A 387 -15.52 -27.47 5.01
C VAL A 387 -16.39 -26.51 4.20
N LYS A 388 -16.29 -26.58 2.86
CA LYS A 388 -17.04 -25.73 1.92
C LYS A 388 -17.94 -26.55 1.03
N ARG A 389 -19.09 -26.00 0.68
CA ARG A 389 -20.07 -26.55 -0.30
C ARG A 389 -20.46 -28.01 -0.05
N LYS A 390 -20.30 -28.51 1.18
CA LYS A 390 -20.58 -29.90 1.55
C LYS A 390 -21.98 -30.04 2.14
N PHE A 391 -22.38 -29.11 3.00
CA PHE A 391 -23.63 -29.19 3.74
C PHE A 391 -24.63 -28.18 3.21
N ARG A 392 -25.72 -28.71 2.69
CA ARG A 392 -26.82 -27.95 2.11
C ARG A 392 -28.12 -28.70 2.37
N THR A 393 -29.14 -28.00 2.88
CA THR A 393 -30.46 -28.58 3.05
C THR A 393 -31.13 -28.82 1.70
N LYS A 394 -32.11 -29.72 1.66
CA LYS A 394 -33.06 -29.73 0.54
C LYS A 394 -33.81 -28.41 0.47
N THR A 395 -34.26 -28.07 -0.74
CA THR A 395 -35.02 -26.85 -0.99
C THR A 395 -36.47 -27.03 -0.54
N VAL A 396 -36.95 -26.16 0.35
CA VAL A 396 -38.38 -26.03 0.64
C VAL A 396 -38.99 -25.17 -0.46
N GLN A 397 -40.01 -25.69 -1.15
CA GLN A 397 -40.59 -25.03 -2.32
C GLN A 397 -41.68 -24.03 -1.92
N ASN A 398 -41.71 -22.88 -2.56
CA ASN A 398 -42.81 -21.89 -2.48
C ASN A 398 -43.22 -21.51 -1.05
N ASN A 399 -42.26 -21.40 -0.13
CA ASN A 399 -42.50 -20.94 1.24
C ASN A 399 -41.36 -20.05 1.72
N GLY A 400 -41.55 -18.74 1.58
CA GLY A 400 -40.63 -17.72 2.09
C GLY A 400 -40.97 -17.18 3.49
N ILE A 401 -42.13 -17.54 4.05
CA ILE A 401 -42.59 -16.99 5.34
C ILE A 401 -42.08 -17.83 6.51
N ASN A 402 -42.23 -19.15 6.45
CA ASN A 402 -41.89 -20.06 7.53
C ASN A 402 -41.48 -21.46 7.04
N PRO A 403 -40.48 -21.60 6.14
CA PRO A 403 -40.03 -22.90 5.66
C PRO A 403 -39.49 -23.77 6.80
N VAL A 404 -39.87 -25.05 6.82
CA VAL A 404 -39.35 -26.06 7.76
C VAL A 404 -38.46 -27.03 7.01
N TYR A 405 -37.16 -27.00 7.29
CA TYR A 405 -36.15 -27.82 6.62
C TYR A 405 -36.02 -29.21 7.26
N SER A 406 -36.21 -29.32 8.58
CA SER A 406 -36.04 -30.57 9.33
C SER A 406 -37.02 -31.68 8.93
N GLU A 407 -38.16 -31.33 8.33
CA GLU A 407 -39.13 -32.30 7.82
C GLU A 407 -38.65 -33.00 6.55
N ILE A 408 -37.80 -32.33 5.75
CA ILE A 408 -37.30 -32.84 4.48
C ILE A 408 -35.87 -33.39 4.62
N ASP A 409 -35.12 -32.86 5.59
CA ASP A 409 -33.77 -33.28 5.94
C ASP A 409 -33.58 -33.33 7.46
N SER A 410 -33.69 -34.53 8.03
CA SER A 410 -33.64 -34.74 9.48
C SER A 410 -32.22 -34.94 10.03
N LYS A 411 -31.22 -35.12 9.15
CA LYS A 411 -29.85 -35.40 9.58
C LYS A 411 -29.11 -34.10 9.87
N PRO A 412 -28.51 -33.94 11.06
CA PRO A 412 -27.71 -32.77 11.33
C PRO A 412 -26.39 -32.80 10.54
N PHE A 413 -25.87 -31.62 10.25
CA PHE A 413 -24.55 -31.46 9.63
C PHE A 413 -23.47 -31.62 10.69
N GLU A 414 -22.58 -32.60 10.48
CA GLU A 414 -21.55 -32.95 11.45
C GLU A 414 -20.17 -32.52 10.94
N PHE A 415 -19.55 -31.60 11.66
CA PHE A 415 -18.18 -31.16 11.47
C PHE A 415 -17.32 -31.91 12.47
N LYS A 416 -16.76 -33.03 12.01
CA LYS A 416 -15.87 -33.89 12.79
C LYS A 416 -14.49 -33.24 12.90
N LYS A 417 -13.78 -33.62 13.97
CA LYS A 417 -12.34 -33.40 14.12
C LYS A 417 -11.57 -34.02 12.96
#